data_AF-A0A1G2F1Z4-F1
#
_entry.id   AF-A0A1G2F1Z4-F1
#
_cell.length_a   1.000
_cell.length_b   1.000
_cell.length_c   1.000
_cell.angle_alpha   90.00
_cell.angle_beta   90.00
_cell.angle_gamma   90.00
#
_symmetry.space_group_name_H-M   'P 1'
#
loop_
_entity.id
_entity.type
_entity.pdbx_description
1 polymer ?
#
loop_
_entity_poly.entity_id
_entity_poly.type
_entity_poly.pdbx_seq_one_letter_code
_entity_poly.pdbx_strand_id
1 'polypeptide(L)'
;MEIKFDMEGGCNLVEGVGFRHIKITELEVVSFLRPGEEFISGEEMVVRAKELGANLSRRHAEYLLEHHDEIPKEFQKYYLVFTGTILSDHSGHRLVPYLYWDGKRWFLSFYWLGHDLYSNYRLVRLRD
;
A
#
# COMPACT_ATOMS: atom_id res chain seq x y z
N MET A 1 12.25 -18.71 1.39
CA MET A 1 12.16 -18.23 0.00
C MET A 1 11.58 -16.83 0.08
N GLU A 2 12.44 -15.82 0.12
CA GLU A 2 12.02 -14.42 -0.05
C GLU A 2 11.81 -14.21 -1.54
N ILE A 3 10.62 -13.76 -1.94
CA ILE A 3 10.45 -13.16 -3.25
C ILE A 3 11.18 -11.82 -3.17
N LYS A 4 12.47 -11.84 -3.52
CA LYS A 4 13.19 -10.60 -3.84
C LYS A 4 12.59 -10.08 -5.13
N PHE A 5 11.84 -8.98 -5.04
CA PHE A 5 11.75 -8.09 -6.18
C PHE A 5 13.15 -7.51 -6.37
N ASP A 6 13.97 -8.19 -7.17
CA ASP A 6 15.26 -7.69 -7.62
C ASP A 6 15.01 -6.54 -8.60
N MET A 7 14.86 -5.34 -8.05
CA MET A 7 14.99 -4.09 -8.80
C MET A 7 16.49 -3.82 -9.00
N GLU A 8 17.16 -4.56 -9.89
CA GLU A 8 18.59 -4.37 -10.20
C GLU A 8 18.93 -2.99 -10.82
N GLY A 9 17.95 -2.08 -10.95
CA GLY A 9 18.14 -0.71 -11.48
C GLY A 9 17.87 0.44 -10.50
N GLY A 10 17.44 0.17 -9.27
CA GLY A 10 17.00 1.22 -8.32
C GLY A 10 15.69 1.91 -8.74
N CYS A 11 14.94 2.40 -7.75
CA CYS A 11 13.75 3.22 -7.98
C CYS A 11 14.01 4.68 -7.59
N ASN A 12 13.42 5.62 -8.33
CA ASN A 12 13.41 7.03 -7.96
C ASN A 12 12.12 7.38 -7.21
N LEU A 13 12.20 8.26 -6.22
CA LEU A 13 11.01 8.79 -5.54
C LEU A 13 10.32 9.83 -6.45
N VAL A 14 9.03 9.61 -6.74
CA VAL A 14 8.20 10.53 -7.54
C VAL A 14 7.32 11.38 -6.64
N GLU A 15 6.61 10.75 -5.71
CA GLU A 15 5.79 11.42 -4.68
C GLU A 15 6.08 10.79 -3.32
N GLY A 16 6.15 11.62 -2.28
CA GLY A 16 6.44 11.17 -0.92
C GLY A 16 5.74 12.02 0.12
N VAL A 17 4.91 11.39 0.94
CA VAL A 17 4.38 11.96 2.18
C VAL A 17 5.36 11.65 3.31
N GLY A 18 5.62 12.65 4.15
CA GLY A 18 6.50 12.50 5.32
C GLY A 18 6.04 11.37 6.24
N PHE A 19 6.99 10.79 6.98
CA PHE A 19 6.65 9.85 8.04
C PHE A 19 6.12 10.61 9.25
N ARG A 20 5.03 10.11 9.84
CA ARG A 20 4.58 10.51 11.16
C ARG A 20 4.44 9.26 12.03
N HIS A 21 4.65 9.43 13.33
CA HIS A 21 4.45 8.32 14.24
C HIS A 21 2.95 7.97 14.29
N ILE A 22 2.65 6.67 14.28
CA ILE A 22 1.29 6.13 14.27
C ILE A 22 1.19 5.00 15.29
N LYS A 23 0.00 4.79 15.85
CA LYS A 23 -0.30 3.55 16.57
C LYS A 23 -1.04 2.60 15.65
N ILE A 24 -0.57 1.36 15.55
CA ILE A 24 -1.17 0.36 14.64
C ILE A 24 -2.63 0.07 15.03
N THR A 25 -2.96 0.16 16.32
CA THR A 25 -4.33 0.00 16.84
C THR A 25 -5.30 1.11 16.38
N GLU A 26 -4.78 2.26 15.96
CA GLU A 26 -5.58 3.40 15.47
C GLU A 26 -5.77 3.34 13.93
N LEU A 27 -5.30 2.27 13.27
CA LEU A 27 -5.46 2.10 11.84
C LEU A 27 -6.80 1.48 11.47
N GLU A 28 -7.25 1.83 10.27
CA GLU A 28 -8.33 1.16 9.57
C GLU A 28 -7.97 0.91 8.10
N VAL A 29 -8.64 -0.08 7.53
CA VAL A 29 -8.56 -0.42 6.11
C VAL A 29 -9.84 0.01 5.41
N VAL A 30 -9.71 0.83 4.37
CA VAL A 30 -10.85 1.41 3.65
C VAL A 30 -10.86 0.99 2.18
N SER A 31 -12.07 0.86 1.63
CA SER A 31 -12.28 0.61 0.21
C SER A 31 -12.09 1.90 -0.59
N PHE A 32 -11.42 1.79 -1.74
CA PHE A 32 -11.41 2.83 -2.77
C PHE A 32 -12.52 2.64 -3.82
N LEU A 33 -13.15 1.46 -3.85
CA LEU A 33 -14.26 1.16 -4.75
C LEU A 33 -15.56 1.78 -4.22
N ARG A 34 -16.27 2.44 -5.13
CA ARG A 34 -17.64 2.95 -4.94
C ARG A 34 -18.65 1.84 -5.27
N PRO A 35 -19.92 1.97 -4.84
CA PRO A 35 -20.94 0.98 -5.12
C PRO A 35 -21.07 0.70 -6.63
N GLY A 36 -21.02 -0.58 -7.00
CA GLY A 36 -21.12 -1.04 -8.40
C GLY A 36 -19.79 -1.13 -9.15
N GLU A 37 -18.68 -0.69 -8.57
CA GLU A 37 -17.35 -0.87 -9.16
C GLU A 37 -16.73 -2.20 -8.75
N GLU A 38 -16.27 -2.99 -9.72
CA GLU A 38 -15.54 -4.23 -9.49
C GLU A 38 -14.03 -4.00 -9.34
N PHE A 39 -13.49 -3.04 -10.10
CA PHE A 39 -12.10 -2.61 -10.11
C PHE A 39 -11.97 -1.16 -10.58
N ILE A 40 -10.81 -0.55 -10.29
CA ILE A 40 -10.38 0.74 -10.86
C ILE A 40 -8.89 0.67 -11.21
N SER A 41 -8.41 1.61 -12.02
CA SER A 41 -6.97 1.73 -12.31
C SER A 41 -6.18 2.14 -11.06
N GLY A 42 -4.88 1.80 -11.03
CA GLY A 42 -3.98 2.25 -9.96
C GLY A 42 -3.89 3.76 -9.84
N GLU A 43 -3.95 4.47 -10.97
CA GLU A 43 -3.95 5.94 -10.99
C GLU A 43 -5.19 6.53 -10.32
N GLU A 44 -6.38 6.00 -10.62
CA GLU A 44 -7.62 6.42 -9.99
C GLU A 44 -7.62 6.09 -8.48
N MET A 45 -7.04 4.94 -8.09
CA MET A 45 -6.89 4.60 -6.67
C MET A 45 -6.02 5.62 -5.93
N VAL A 46 -4.93 6.12 -6.53
CA VAL A 46 -4.07 7.15 -5.92
C VAL A 46 -4.84 8.46 -5.72
N VAL A 47 -5.67 8.86 -6.67
CA VAL A 47 -6.53 10.04 -6.55
C VAL A 47 -7.50 9.87 -5.37
N ARG A 48 -8.24 8.76 -5.33
CA ARG A 48 -9.21 8.49 -4.26
C ARG A 48 -8.56 8.31 -2.89
N ALA A 49 -7.34 7.79 -2.83
CA ALA A 49 -6.60 7.70 -1.59
C ALA A 49 -6.33 9.07 -0.97
N LYS A 50 -6.05 10.09 -1.80
CA LYS A 50 -5.90 11.48 -1.34
C LYS A 50 -7.22 12.04 -0.83
N GLU A 51 -8.33 11.78 -1.53
CA GLU A 51 -9.69 12.19 -1.09
C GLU A 51 -10.08 11.58 0.26
N LEU A 52 -9.70 10.31 0.49
CA LEU A 52 -10.00 9.57 1.71
C LEU A 52 -9.02 9.82 2.87
N GLY A 53 -7.96 10.62 2.66
CA GLY A 53 -6.88 10.80 3.63
C GLY A 53 -6.08 9.52 3.90
N ALA A 54 -6.10 8.57 2.96
CA ALA A 54 -5.50 7.24 3.07
C ALA A 54 -4.19 7.15 2.29
N ASN A 55 -3.28 8.06 2.59
CA ASN A 55 -2.01 8.28 1.88
C ASN A 55 -0.79 8.05 2.80
N LEU A 56 -0.82 6.99 3.60
CA LEU A 56 0.36 6.58 4.37
C LEU A 56 1.51 6.19 3.43
N SER A 57 2.72 6.59 3.78
CA SER A 57 3.94 6.38 2.97
C SER A 57 4.59 5.01 3.18
N ARG A 58 5.57 4.66 2.34
CA ARG A 58 6.40 3.45 2.44
C ARG A 58 6.96 3.24 3.84
N ARG A 59 7.40 4.30 4.51
CA ARG A 59 7.96 4.22 5.87
C ARG A 59 6.94 3.74 6.90
N HIS A 60 5.65 3.99 6.69
CA HIS A 60 4.61 3.43 7.53
C HIS A 60 4.41 1.93 7.23
N ALA A 61 4.53 1.51 5.98
CA ALA A 61 4.50 0.09 5.62
C ALA A 61 5.67 -0.69 6.26
N GLU A 62 6.88 -0.11 6.23
CA GLU A 62 8.07 -0.66 6.89
C GLU A 62 7.89 -0.73 8.41
N TYR A 63 7.36 0.33 9.03
CA TYR A 63 7.02 0.34 10.46
C TYR A 63 6.01 -0.76 10.82
N LEU A 64 4.97 -0.96 9.99
CA LEU A 64 4.02 -2.05 10.20
C LEU A 64 4.69 -3.42 10.11
N LEU A 65 5.64 -3.59 9.19
CA LEU A 65 6.38 -4.85 9.02
C LEU A 65 7.30 -5.15 10.21
N GLU A 66 7.94 -4.13 10.78
CA GLU A 66 8.74 -4.24 12.01
C GLU A 66 7.86 -4.63 13.22
N HIS A 67 6.64 -4.12 13.27
CA HIS A 67 5.65 -4.34 14.33
C HIS A 67 4.53 -5.29 13.92
N HIS A 68 4.84 -6.28 13.07
CA HIS A 68 3.83 -7.09 12.39
C HIS A 68 2.88 -7.87 13.32
N ASP A 69 3.31 -8.19 14.54
CA ASP A 69 2.50 -8.86 15.56
C ASP A 69 1.35 -7.97 16.08
N GLU A 70 1.44 -6.66 15.90
CA GLU A 70 0.41 -5.69 16.29
C GLU A 70 -0.63 -5.45 15.19
N ILE A 71 -0.37 -5.92 13.96
CA ILE A 71 -1.31 -5.74 12.84
C ILE A 71 -2.56 -6.58 13.09
N PRO A 72 -3.77 -5.99 13.05
CA PRO A 72 -5.01 -6.74 13.24
C PRO A 72 -5.13 -7.92 12.27
N LYS A 73 -5.48 -9.10 12.79
CA LYS A 73 -5.56 -10.34 11.97
C LYS A 73 -6.57 -10.22 10.84
N GLU A 74 -7.62 -9.43 11.01
CA GLU A 74 -8.60 -9.15 9.97
C GLU A 74 -8.04 -8.40 8.75
N PHE A 75 -6.84 -7.81 8.85
CA PHE A 75 -6.18 -7.18 7.71
C PHE A 75 -5.48 -8.21 6.80
N GLN A 76 -5.19 -9.42 7.30
CA GLN A 76 -4.45 -10.46 6.56
C GLN A 76 -5.15 -10.95 5.29
N LYS A 77 -6.46 -10.71 5.15
CA LYS A 77 -7.22 -11.03 3.92
C LYS A 77 -7.07 -9.98 2.81
N TYR A 78 -6.37 -8.87 3.08
CA TYR A 78 -6.23 -7.76 2.15
C TYR A 78 -4.77 -7.52 1.74
N TYR A 79 -4.62 -6.95 0.56
CA TYR A 79 -3.41 -6.27 0.14
C TYR A 79 -3.48 -4.82 0.62
N LEU A 80 -2.60 -4.43 1.54
CA LEU A 80 -2.62 -3.11 2.18
C LEU A 80 -1.76 -2.14 1.38
N VAL A 81 -2.36 -1.14 0.76
CA VAL A 81 -1.67 -0.24 -0.19
C VAL A 81 -1.32 1.10 0.47
N PHE A 82 -0.10 1.57 0.25
CA PHE A 82 0.49 2.76 0.86
C PHE A 82 0.81 3.83 -0.19
N THR A 83 -0.22 4.54 -0.65
CA THR A 83 -0.15 5.52 -1.74
C THR A 83 0.60 6.81 -1.41
N GLY A 84 1.00 7.00 -0.14
CA GLY A 84 1.86 8.11 0.27
C GLY A 84 3.30 8.01 -0.23
N THR A 85 3.64 6.97 -0.97
CA THR A 85 4.91 6.87 -1.68
C THR A 85 4.68 6.30 -3.06
N ILE A 86 5.03 7.08 -4.08
CA ILE A 86 5.05 6.65 -5.47
C ILE A 86 6.50 6.65 -5.91
N LEU A 87 6.94 5.50 -6.42
CA LEU A 87 8.26 5.30 -6.99
C LEU A 87 8.16 5.22 -8.51
N SER A 88 9.26 5.48 -9.22
CA SER A 88 9.42 5.15 -10.64
C SER A 88 10.57 4.18 -10.80
N ASP A 89 10.36 3.11 -11.57
CA ASP A 89 11.45 2.24 -12.03
C ASP A 89 12.22 2.89 -13.22
N HIS A 90 13.25 2.20 -13.70
CA HIS A 90 14.07 2.63 -14.84
C HIS A 90 13.30 2.72 -16.17
N SER A 91 12.15 2.08 -16.27
CA SER A 91 11.28 2.04 -17.45
C SER A 91 10.19 3.11 -17.37
N GLY A 92 10.17 3.91 -16.29
CA GLY A 92 9.15 4.92 -16.05
C GLY A 92 7.85 4.36 -15.46
N HIS A 93 7.81 3.08 -15.07
CA HIS A 93 6.62 2.52 -14.43
C HIS A 93 6.49 3.07 -13.01
N ARG A 94 5.30 3.57 -12.69
CA ARG A 94 4.97 4.06 -11.36
C ARG A 94 4.58 2.92 -10.45
N LEU A 95 5.25 2.82 -9.31
CA LEU A 95 5.09 1.75 -8.35
C LEU A 95 4.59 2.29 -7.01
N VAL A 96 3.70 1.54 -6.36
CA VAL A 96 3.22 1.83 -5.00
C VAL A 96 3.57 0.68 -4.05
N PRO A 97 4.06 0.96 -2.83
CA PRO A 97 4.28 -0.08 -1.83
C PRO A 97 2.96 -0.70 -1.36
N TYR A 98 2.96 -2.01 -1.14
CA TYR A 98 1.88 -2.70 -0.47
C TYR A 98 2.39 -3.82 0.45
N LEU A 99 1.62 -4.11 1.50
CA LEU A 99 1.83 -5.28 2.35
C LEU A 99 0.83 -6.39 1.99
N TYR A 100 1.28 -7.63 2.06
CA TYR A 100 0.41 -8.80 1.96
C TYR A 100 0.83 -9.90 2.93
N TRP A 101 -0.14 -10.74 3.30
CA TRP A 101 0.07 -11.91 4.13
C TRP A 101 0.13 -13.17 3.26
N ASP A 102 1.20 -13.96 3.37
CA ASP A 102 1.37 -15.20 2.58
C ASP A 102 0.77 -16.46 3.24
N GLY A 103 0.11 -16.29 4.39
CA GLY A 103 -0.34 -17.39 5.25
C GLY A 103 0.56 -17.64 6.47
N LYS A 104 1.79 -17.09 6.49
CA LYS A 104 2.77 -17.29 7.55
C LYS A 104 3.39 -15.99 8.06
N ARG A 105 3.62 -15.02 7.18
CA ARG A 105 4.23 -13.72 7.52
C ARG A 105 3.78 -12.62 6.57
N TRP A 106 3.98 -11.38 7.01
CA TRP A 106 3.80 -10.20 6.18
C TRP A 106 5.00 -9.99 5.25
N PHE A 107 4.73 -9.46 4.05
CA PHE A 107 5.75 -9.07 3.09
C PHE A 107 5.46 -7.68 2.54
N LEU A 108 6.52 -6.89 2.35
CA LEU A 108 6.48 -5.65 1.57
C LEU A 108 6.83 -5.95 0.11
N SER A 109 6.02 -5.40 -0.78
CA SER A 109 6.18 -5.53 -2.23
C SER A 109 5.74 -4.23 -2.92
N PHE A 110 5.88 -4.17 -4.24
CA PHE A 110 5.55 -3.00 -5.05
C PHE A 110 4.59 -3.37 -6.16
N TYR A 111 3.54 -2.56 -6.34
CA TYR A 111 2.52 -2.76 -7.36
C TYR A 111 2.66 -1.73 -8.46
N TRP A 112 2.63 -2.16 -9.71
CA TRP A 112 2.63 -1.24 -10.85
C TRP A 112 1.24 -0.63 -11.05
N LEU A 113 1.17 0.70 -10.98
CA LEU A 113 -0.08 1.47 -11.09
C LEU A 113 -0.76 1.37 -12.47
N GLY A 114 -0.09 0.81 -13.47
CA GLY A 114 -0.69 0.52 -14.77
C GLY A 114 -1.67 -0.67 -14.75
N HIS A 115 -1.70 -1.46 -13.68
CA HIS A 115 -2.67 -2.54 -13.50
C HIS A 115 -3.92 -2.05 -12.75
N ASP A 116 -5.03 -2.77 -12.96
CA ASP A 116 -6.27 -2.60 -12.23
C ASP A 116 -6.19 -3.18 -10.81
N LEU A 117 -6.90 -2.58 -9.86
CA LEU A 117 -7.02 -3.07 -8.49
C LEU A 117 -8.46 -3.43 -8.15
N TYR A 118 -8.59 -4.57 -7.49
CA TYR A 118 -9.87 -5.19 -7.12
C TYR A 118 -10.19 -5.02 -5.64
N SER A 119 -11.34 -5.56 -5.23
CA SER A 119 -11.87 -5.48 -3.87
C SER A 119 -11.05 -6.22 -2.80
N ASN A 120 -9.96 -6.93 -3.13
CA ASN A 120 -9.01 -7.48 -2.16
C ASN A 120 -7.87 -6.51 -1.80
N TYR A 121 -7.74 -5.39 -2.51
CA TYR A 121 -6.84 -4.30 -2.14
C TYR A 121 -7.56 -3.30 -1.23
N ARG A 122 -6.87 -2.79 -0.21
CA ARG A 122 -7.39 -1.78 0.71
C ARG A 122 -6.37 -0.69 0.92
N LEU A 123 -6.85 0.53 1.06
CA LEU A 123 -6.02 1.65 1.51
C LEU A 123 -5.96 1.63 3.03
N VAL A 124 -4.84 2.10 3.60
CA VAL A 124 -4.65 2.20 5.04
C VAL A 124 -4.67 3.67 5.46
N ARG A 125 -5.45 3.99 6.50
CA ARG A 125 -5.48 5.33 7.11
C ARG A 125 -5.60 5.25 8.63
N LEU A 126 -5.38 6.39 9.28
CA LEU A 126 -5.74 6.56 10.69
C LEU A 126 -7.25 6.72 10.79
N ARG A 127 -7.86 6.14 11.83
CA ARG A 127 -9.25 6.41 12.19
C ARG A 127 -9.41 7.88 12.56
N ASP A 128 -10.48 8.48 12.05
CA ASP A 128 -10.95 9.81 12.45
C ASP A 128 -11.62 9.77 13.84
#